data_AF-A0A0M9ZD14-F1
#
_entry.id   AF-A0A0M9ZD14-F1
#
_cell.length_a   1.000
_cell.length_b   1.000
_cell.length_c   1.000
_cell.angle_alpha   90.00
_cell.angle_beta   90.00
_cell.angle_gamma   90.00
#
_symmetry.space_group_name_H-M   'P 1'
#
loop_
_entity.id
_entity.type
_entity.pdbx_description
1 polymer ?
#
loop_
_entity_poly.entity_id
_entity_poly.type
_entity_poly.pdbx_seq_one_letter_code
_entity_poly.pdbx_strand_id
1 'polypeptide(L)'
;MRYLESGKNLAGSACGVAGLALTLVGVAGAYWPVVVAGLYGAGALIAPPERTAPPPFDPREELGVLREDFGRLRGYVARVEVPSGAGDALAELLDLYGALLEPGWVADVLVTDPEAVHAVSRAVRQDVPESVDAYNRTRWWSRMAPGGESPERHLERQLGLLREEARRVTAGLHEVEARRQQTHTTYLEERGRS
;
A
#
# COMPACT_ATOMS: atom_id res chain seq x y z
N MET A 1 -30.18 -3.79 -15.48
CA MET A 1 -28.96 -3.33 -16.19
C MET A 1 -27.70 -4.11 -15.81
N ARG A 2 -27.52 -4.57 -14.56
CA ARG A 2 -26.34 -5.33 -14.09
C ARG A 2 -25.93 -6.57 -14.91
N TYR A 3 -26.88 -7.25 -15.57
CA TYR A 3 -26.58 -8.43 -16.40
C TYR A 3 -25.98 -8.07 -17.77
N LEU A 4 -26.21 -6.86 -18.28
CA LEU A 4 -25.66 -6.43 -19.58
C LEU A 4 -24.15 -6.15 -19.51
N GLU A 5 -23.67 -5.71 -18.35
CA GLU A 5 -22.25 -5.42 -18.09
C GLU A 5 -21.49 -6.64 -17.53
N SER A 6 -22.19 -7.76 -17.30
CA SER A 6 -21.59 -8.98 -16.76
C SER A 6 -20.63 -9.62 -17.76
N GLY A 7 -19.46 -10.05 -17.27
CA GLY A 7 -18.49 -10.80 -18.06
C GLY A 7 -19.07 -12.07 -18.71
N LYS A 8 -20.10 -12.66 -18.10
CA LYS A 8 -20.84 -13.81 -18.66
C LYS A 8 -21.64 -13.43 -19.90
N ASN A 9 -22.25 -12.25 -19.91
CA ASN A 9 -23.03 -11.78 -21.04
C ASN A 9 -22.13 -11.30 -22.18
N LEU A 10 -21.00 -10.65 -21.87
CA LEU A 10 -19.97 -10.27 -22.85
C LEU A 10 -19.35 -11.49 -23.54
N ALA A 11 -18.92 -12.50 -22.79
CA ALA A 11 -18.38 -13.73 -23.33
C ALA A 11 -19.43 -14.53 -24.11
N GLY A 12 -20.66 -14.64 -23.57
CA GLY A 12 -21.79 -15.24 -24.27
C GLY A 12 -22.10 -14.52 -25.58
N SER A 13 -22.13 -13.19 -25.58
CA SER A 13 -22.40 -12.38 -26.77
C SER A 13 -21.30 -12.53 -27.84
N ALA A 14 -20.03 -12.55 -27.43
CA ALA A 14 -18.91 -12.78 -28.36
C ALA A 14 -18.98 -14.17 -29.01
N CYS A 15 -19.25 -15.22 -28.23
CA CYS A 15 -19.45 -16.57 -28.76
C CYS A 15 -20.73 -16.67 -29.62
N GLY A 16 -21.80 -15.97 -29.26
CA GLY A 16 -23.03 -15.88 -30.05
C GLY A 16 -22.80 -15.23 -31.42
N VAL A 17 -22.00 -14.15 -31.48
CA VAL A 17 -21.59 -13.51 -32.74
C VAL A 17 -20.73 -14.45 -33.59
N ALA A 18 -19.81 -15.20 -32.99
CA ALA A 18 -19.03 -16.23 -33.70
C ALA A 18 -19.94 -17.34 -34.26
N GLY A 19 -20.96 -17.74 -33.50
CA GLY A 19 -22.01 -18.65 -33.98
C GLY A 19 -22.78 -18.09 -35.17
N LEU A 20 -23.11 -16.80 -35.15
CA LEU A 20 -23.77 -16.13 -36.28
C LEU A 20 -22.87 -16.12 -37.54
N ALA A 21 -21.57 -15.85 -37.38
CA ALA A 21 -20.61 -15.88 -38.49
C ALA A 21 -20.49 -17.27 -39.12
N LEU A 22 -20.48 -18.34 -38.33
CA LEU A 22 -20.50 -19.73 -38.81
C LEU A 22 -21.76 -20.04 -39.64
N THR A 23 -22.89 -19.44 -39.29
CA THR A 23 -24.16 -19.64 -40.02
C THR A 23 -24.15 -18.94 -41.37
N LEU A 24 -23.49 -17.78 -41.49
CA LEU A 24 -23.33 -17.04 -42.75
C LEU A 24 -22.40 -17.75 -43.74
N VAL A 25 -21.46 -18.56 -43.27
CA VAL A 25 -20.57 -19.40 -44.11
C VAL A 25 -21.28 -20.72 -44.53
N GLY A 26 -22.55 -20.89 -44.18
CA GLY A 26 -23.39 -22.01 -44.64
C GLY A 26 -23.28 -23.29 -43.82
N VAL A 27 -22.55 -23.27 -42.70
CA VAL A 27 -22.21 -24.48 -41.92
C VAL A 27 -23.40 -25.03 -41.11
N ALA A 28 -24.38 -24.18 -40.74
CA ALA A 28 -25.45 -24.56 -39.81
C ALA A 28 -26.84 -24.77 -40.44
N GLY A 29 -27.06 -24.34 -41.68
CA GLY A 29 -28.37 -24.46 -42.35
C GLY A 29 -29.55 -23.95 -41.53
N ALA A 30 -30.69 -24.67 -41.54
CA ALA A 30 -31.90 -24.31 -40.80
C ALA A 30 -31.75 -24.39 -39.26
N TYR A 31 -30.69 -25.00 -38.74
CA TYR A 31 -30.45 -25.18 -37.30
C TYR A 31 -29.66 -24.03 -36.67
N TRP A 32 -29.42 -22.95 -37.41
CA TRP A 32 -28.67 -21.78 -36.95
C TRP A 32 -29.11 -21.21 -35.59
N PRO A 33 -30.40 -21.15 -35.20
CA PRO A 33 -30.79 -20.57 -33.92
C PRO A 33 -30.28 -21.41 -32.73
N VAL A 34 -30.23 -22.74 -32.89
CA VAL A 34 -29.78 -23.68 -31.86
C VAL A 34 -28.27 -23.58 -31.67
N VAL A 35 -27.52 -23.43 -32.76
CA VAL A 35 -26.06 -23.27 -32.73
C VAL A 35 -25.67 -21.97 -32.02
N VAL A 36 -26.36 -20.87 -32.33
CA VAL A 36 -26.12 -19.56 -31.70
C VAL A 36 -26.47 -19.60 -30.21
N ALA A 37 -27.62 -20.18 -29.85
CA ALA A 37 -28.02 -20.32 -28.45
C ALA A 37 -27.05 -21.22 -27.66
N GLY A 38 -26.59 -22.31 -28.26
CA GLY A 38 -25.61 -23.23 -27.65
C GLY A 38 -24.26 -22.57 -27.43
N LEU A 39 -23.74 -21.83 -28.41
CA LEU A 39 -22.49 -21.08 -28.30
C LEU A 39 -22.57 -19.94 -27.28
N TYR A 40 -23.69 -19.22 -27.24
CA TYR A 40 -23.93 -18.20 -26.21
C TYR A 40 -23.94 -18.82 -24.82
N GLY A 41 -24.67 -19.93 -24.63
CA GLY A 41 -24.74 -20.65 -23.36
C GLY A 41 -23.38 -21.20 -22.92
N ALA A 42 -22.63 -21.81 -23.84
CA ALA A 42 -21.28 -22.31 -23.57
C ALA A 42 -20.32 -21.17 -23.21
N GLY A 43 -20.36 -20.06 -23.94
CA GLY A 43 -19.56 -18.86 -23.65
C GLY A 43 -19.89 -18.27 -22.28
N ALA A 44 -21.17 -18.20 -21.92
CA ALA A 44 -21.60 -17.70 -20.61
C ALA A 44 -21.22 -18.63 -19.44
N LEU A 45 -21.12 -19.94 -19.68
CA LEU A 45 -20.70 -20.94 -18.67
C LEU A 45 -19.19 -21.00 -18.46
N ILE A 46 -18.40 -20.79 -19.53
CA ILE A 46 -16.94 -20.78 -19.47
C ILE A 46 -16.42 -19.44 -18.92
N ALA A 47 -17.21 -18.37 -19.04
CA ALA A 47 -16.82 -17.05 -18.59
C ALA A 47 -16.37 -17.05 -17.10
N PRO A 48 -15.25 -16.38 -16.78
CA PRO A 48 -14.75 -16.29 -15.43
C PRO A 48 -15.85 -15.81 -14.47
N PRO A 49 -15.98 -16.40 -13.27
CA PRO A 49 -16.97 -15.96 -12.31
C PRO A 49 -16.74 -14.49 -11.97
N GLU A 50 -17.84 -13.75 -11.82
CA GLU A 50 -17.78 -12.37 -11.33
C GLU A 50 -17.05 -12.36 -9.99
N ARG A 51 -16.00 -11.55 -9.88
CA ARG A 51 -15.27 -11.39 -8.63
C ARG A 51 -16.18 -10.64 -7.67
N THR A 52 -16.50 -11.26 -6.54
CA THR A 52 -17.15 -10.56 -5.42
C THR A 52 -16.27 -9.37 -5.03
N ALA A 53 -16.85 -8.17 -5.01
CA ALA A 53 -16.13 -7.01 -4.52
C ALA A 53 -15.71 -7.26 -3.07
N PRO A 54 -14.44 -7.01 -2.71
CA PRO A 54 -14.01 -7.10 -1.32
C PRO A 54 -14.81 -6.10 -0.46
N PRO A 55 -14.99 -6.39 0.84
CA PRO A 55 -15.61 -5.43 1.74
C PRO A 55 -14.82 -4.11 1.73
N PRO A 56 -15.52 -2.96 1.86
CA PRO A 56 -14.84 -1.67 1.92
C PRO A 56 -14.11 -1.55 3.26
N PHE A 57 -12.79 -1.33 3.20
CA PHE A 57 -11.98 -0.97 4.36
C PHE A 57 -11.64 0.52 4.26
N ASP A 58 -11.84 1.28 5.35
CA ASP A 58 -11.46 2.69 5.39
C ASP A 58 -9.95 2.80 5.71
N PRO A 59 -9.13 3.31 4.79
CA PRO A 59 -7.71 3.53 5.04
C PRO A 59 -7.41 4.41 6.27
N ARG A 60 -8.35 5.27 6.69
CA ARG A 60 -8.21 6.08 7.91
C ARG A 60 -8.26 5.26 9.18
N GLU A 61 -9.03 4.17 9.21
CA GLU A 61 -9.05 3.23 10.34
C GLU A 61 -7.69 2.55 10.48
N GLU A 62 -7.06 2.16 9.37
CA GLU A 62 -5.73 1.56 9.37
C GLU A 62 -4.66 2.51 9.95
N LEU A 63 -4.69 3.79 9.59
CA LEU A 63 -3.83 4.80 10.20
C LEU A 63 -4.13 5.01 11.70
N GLY A 64 -5.38 4.86 12.12
CA GLY A 64 -5.76 4.86 13.54
C GLY A 64 -5.05 3.76 14.31
N VAL A 65 -5.13 2.52 13.81
CA VAL A 65 -4.43 1.36 14.39
C VAL A 65 -2.92 1.57 14.39
N LEU A 66 -2.35 2.09 13.30
CA LEU A 66 -0.92 2.37 13.21
C LEU A 66 -0.46 3.42 14.24
N ARG A 67 -1.28 4.43 14.53
CA ARG A 67 -0.99 5.41 15.59
C ARG A 67 -0.96 4.78 16.98
N GLU A 68 -1.86 3.83 17.26
CA GLU A 68 -1.84 3.07 18.50
C GLU A 68 -0.62 2.16 18.61
N ASP A 69 -0.25 1.48 17.52
CA ASP A 69 1.00 0.70 17.43
C ASP A 69 2.22 1.58 17.69
N PHE A 70 2.26 2.78 17.10
CA PHE A 70 3.33 3.74 17.33
C PHE A 70 3.40 4.23 18.78
N GLY A 71 2.24 4.43 19.43
CA GLY A 71 2.18 4.68 20.87
C GLY A 71 2.79 3.54 21.70
N ARG A 72 2.50 2.28 21.33
CA ARG A 72 3.10 1.09 21.96
C ARG A 72 4.61 1.01 21.72
N LEU A 73 5.08 1.32 20.51
CA LEU A 73 6.50 1.38 20.18
C LEU A 73 7.23 2.39 21.07
N ARG A 74 6.71 3.62 21.20
CA ARG A 74 7.30 4.65 22.06
C ARG A 74 7.39 4.17 23.52
N GLY A 75 6.35 3.53 24.02
CA GLY A 75 6.35 2.95 25.37
C GLY A 75 7.30 1.76 25.54
N TYR A 76 7.55 0.97 24.49
CA TYR A 76 8.57 -0.08 24.49
C TYR A 76 9.98 0.52 24.51
N VAL A 77 10.30 1.42 23.59
CA VAL A 77 11.62 2.06 23.48
C VAL A 77 11.99 2.83 24.74
N ALA A 78 11.05 3.54 25.37
CA ALA A 78 11.29 4.28 26.61
C ALA A 78 11.71 3.40 27.81
N ARG A 79 11.47 2.08 27.74
CA ARG A 79 11.90 1.12 28.76
C ARG A 79 13.26 0.50 28.47
N VAL A 80 13.84 0.76 27.30
CA VAL A 80 15.13 0.22 26.88
C VAL A 80 16.23 1.24 27.15
N GLU A 81 17.33 0.79 27.74
CA GLU A 81 18.53 1.60 27.92
C GLU A 81 19.33 1.63 26.61
N VAL A 82 19.29 2.76 25.92
CA VAL A 82 20.00 3.01 24.66
C VAL A 82 21.16 3.98 24.94
N PRO A 83 22.36 3.77 24.36
CA PRO A 83 23.49 4.68 24.50
C PRO A 83 23.15 6.06 23.92
N SER A 84 23.74 7.13 24.46
CA SER A 84 23.33 8.51 24.15
C SER A 84 23.30 8.83 22.64
N GLY A 85 24.32 8.44 21.87
CA GLY A 85 24.36 8.70 20.43
C GLY A 85 23.23 8.03 19.63
N ALA A 86 22.93 6.77 19.93
CA ALA A 86 21.80 6.07 19.33
C ALA A 86 20.45 6.52 19.91
N GLY A 87 20.42 6.99 21.15
CA GLY A 87 19.24 7.55 21.81
C GLY A 87 18.73 8.80 21.11
N ASP A 88 19.63 9.73 20.78
CA ASP A 88 19.28 10.95 20.05
C ASP A 88 18.78 10.61 18.63
N ALA A 89 19.46 9.72 17.92
CA ALA A 89 19.04 9.27 16.58
C ALA A 89 17.67 8.58 16.60
N LEU A 90 17.40 7.79 17.64
CA LEU A 90 16.11 7.13 17.83
C LEU A 90 15.00 8.13 18.17
N ALA A 91 15.29 9.12 19.01
CA ALA A 91 14.34 10.19 19.33
C ALA A 91 13.95 10.98 18.07
N GLU A 92 14.93 11.41 17.27
CA GLU A 92 14.67 12.10 15.99
C GLU A 92 13.83 11.25 15.03
N LEU A 93 14.10 9.94 14.95
CA LEU A 93 13.34 9.02 14.11
C LEU A 93 11.89 8.92 14.58
N LEU A 94 11.67 8.77 15.89
CA LEU A 94 10.34 8.71 16.47
C LEU A 94 9.59 10.03 16.29
N ASP A 95 10.25 11.18 16.40
CA ASP A 95 9.63 12.48 16.14
C ASP A 95 9.16 12.60 14.69
N LEU A 96 9.94 12.08 13.73
CA LEU A 96 9.57 12.11 12.33
C LEU A 96 8.39 11.18 12.02
N TYR A 97 8.36 9.96 12.59
CA TYR A 97 7.18 9.10 12.50
C TYR A 97 5.96 9.71 13.20
N GLY A 98 6.17 10.37 14.34
CA GLY A 98 5.13 11.13 15.04
C GLY A 98 4.52 12.20 14.14
N ALA A 99 5.35 12.99 13.47
CA ALA A 99 4.89 14.03 12.55
C ALA A 99 4.13 13.47 11.33
N LEU A 100 4.53 12.29 10.81
CA LEU A 100 3.82 11.61 9.72
C LEU A 100 2.44 11.07 10.15
N LEU A 101 2.31 10.63 11.40
CA LEU A 101 1.11 10.00 11.93
C LEU A 101 0.17 10.99 12.67
N GLU A 102 0.63 12.20 12.97
CA GLU A 102 -0.18 13.23 13.62
C GLU A 102 -1.41 13.57 12.76
N PRO A 103 -2.63 13.63 13.34
CA PRO A 103 -3.81 14.03 12.59
C PRO A 103 -3.62 15.37 11.89
N GLY A 104 -3.87 15.41 10.58
CA GLY A 104 -3.72 16.60 9.76
C GLY A 104 -3.46 16.26 8.30
N TRP A 105 -3.07 17.27 7.52
CA TRP A 105 -2.90 17.14 6.08
C TRP A 105 -1.85 16.07 5.70
N VAL A 106 -0.78 15.92 6.49
CA VAL A 106 0.27 14.90 6.23
C VAL A 106 -0.34 13.50 6.30
N ALA A 107 -1.09 13.20 7.36
CA ALA A 107 -1.78 11.92 7.51
C ALA A 107 -2.86 11.73 6.43
N ASP A 108 -3.58 12.80 6.04
CA ASP A 108 -4.56 12.74 4.96
C ASP A 108 -3.94 12.46 3.58
N VAL A 109 -2.71 12.92 3.31
CA VAL A 109 -1.98 12.59 2.07
C VAL A 109 -1.37 11.19 2.18
N LEU A 110 -0.79 10.85 3.34
CA LEU A 110 -0.20 9.53 3.61
C LEU A 110 -1.22 8.41 3.37
N VAL A 111 -2.47 8.59 3.80
CA VAL A 111 -3.53 7.57 3.64
C VAL A 111 -3.83 7.23 2.18
N THR A 112 -3.47 8.12 1.25
CA THR A 112 -3.69 7.92 -0.20
C THR A 112 -2.56 7.16 -0.88
N ASP A 113 -1.46 6.90 -0.16
CA ASP A 113 -0.28 6.19 -0.64
C ASP A 113 -0.07 4.88 0.15
N PRO A 114 -0.55 3.73 -0.36
CA PRO A 114 -0.41 2.44 0.30
C PRO A 114 1.05 2.01 0.51
N GLU A 115 1.98 2.42 -0.36
CA GLU A 115 3.39 2.08 -0.23
C GLU A 115 4.01 2.83 0.94
N ALA A 116 3.69 4.12 1.07
CA ALA A 116 4.12 4.95 2.20
C ALA A 116 3.53 4.45 3.53
N VAL A 117 2.23 4.12 3.57
CA VAL A 117 1.60 3.52 4.76
C VAL A 117 2.28 2.22 5.15
N HIS A 118 2.55 1.35 4.16
CA HIS A 118 3.21 0.08 4.40
C HIS A 118 4.65 0.25 4.92
N ALA A 119 5.42 1.20 4.37
CA ALA A 119 6.77 1.50 4.82
C ALA A 119 6.80 1.96 6.29
N VAL A 120 5.92 2.91 6.67
CA VAL A 120 5.81 3.38 8.06
C VAL A 120 5.32 2.25 8.98
N SER A 121 4.35 1.46 8.53
CA SER A 121 3.82 0.31 9.28
C SER A 121 4.89 -0.74 9.58
N ARG A 122 5.70 -1.10 8.58
CA ARG A 122 6.84 -2.02 8.74
C ARG A 122 7.88 -1.47 9.71
N ALA A 123 8.25 -0.21 9.55
CA ALA A 123 9.24 0.42 10.42
C ALA A 123 8.79 0.44 11.88
N VAL A 124 7.53 0.80 12.13
CA VAL A 124 6.96 0.88 13.48
C VAL A 124 6.79 -0.50 14.13
N ARG A 125 6.29 -1.48 13.38
CA ARG A 125 5.93 -2.80 13.93
C ARG A 125 7.10 -3.78 13.97
N GLN A 126 8.11 -3.58 13.13
CA GLN A 126 9.19 -4.56 12.95
C GLN A 126 10.58 -3.92 13.01
N ASP A 127 10.91 -3.01 12.11
CA ASP A 127 12.33 -2.65 11.90
C ASP A 127 12.95 -1.92 13.09
N VAL A 128 12.21 -0.99 13.73
CA VAL A 128 12.68 -0.30 14.94
C VAL A 128 12.77 -1.27 16.13
N PRO A 129 11.72 -2.05 16.50
CA PRO A 129 11.84 -3.08 17.53
C PRO A 129 13.00 -4.06 17.30
N GLU A 130 13.16 -4.55 16.07
CA GLU A 130 14.18 -5.52 15.71
C GLU A 130 15.59 -4.93 15.88
N SER A 131 15.80 -3.69 15.45
CA SER A 131 17.09 -2.99 15.62
C SER A 131 17.47 -2.84 17.10
N VAL A 132 16.49 -2.46 17.94
CA VAL A 132 16.68 -2.30 19.39
C VAL A 132 16.93 -3.65 20.09
N ASP A 133 16.18 -4.69 19.74
CA ASP A 133 16.36 -6.04 20.28
C ASP A 133 17.70 -6.64 19.86
N ALA A 134 18.10 -6.44 18.59
CA ALA A 134 19.39 -6.89 18.08
C ALA A 134 20.54 -6.20 18.82
N TYR A 135 20.43 -4.89 19.08
CA TYR A 135 21.39 -4.16 19.92
C TYR A 135 21.50 -4.76 21.32
N ASN A 136 20.38 -4.94 22.02
CA ASN A 136 20.36 -5.49 23.38
C ASN A 136 20.99 -6.89 23.46
N ARG A 137 20.64 -7.76 22.50
CA ARG A 137 21.19 -9.12 22.41
C ARG A 137 22.70 -9.09 22.16
N THR A 138 23.16 -8.25 21.24
CA THR A 138 24.57 -8.16 20.87
C THR A 138 25.40 -7.54 21.99
N ARG A 139 24.92 -6.46 22.64
CA ARG A 139 25.56 -5.83 23.81
C ARG A 139 25.78 -6.84 24.93
N TRP A 140 24.80 -7.71 25.19
CA TRP A 140 24.94 -8.76 26.20
C TRP A 140 26.05 -9.75 25.85
N TRP A 141 26.12 -10.21 24.60
CA TRP A 141 27.20 -11.10 24.14
C TRP A 141 28.58 -10.42 24.14
N SER A 142 28.69 -9.17 23.70
CA SER A 142 29.96 -8.43 23.67
C SER A 142 30.57 -8.24 25.07
N ARG A 143 29.76 -8.24 26.14
CA ARG A 143 30.26 -8.23 27.52
C ARG A 143 30.96 -9.54 27.92
N MET A 144 30.57 -10.66 27.32
CA MET A 144 31.14 -11.97 27.64
C MET A 144 32.28 -12.36 26.69
N ALA A 145 32.22 -11.95 25.42
CA ALA A 145 33.23 -12.20 24.41
C ALA A 145 33.51 -10.92 23.60
N PRO A 146 34.35 -10.01 24.13
CA PRO A 146 34.70 -8.78 23.43
C PRO A 146 35.60 -9.08 22.21
N GLY A 147 35.43 -8.31 21.12
CA GLY A 147 36.24 -8.44 19.90
C GLY A 147 35.50 -8.21 18.58
N GLY A 148 34.16 -8.16 18.60
CA GLY A 148 33.33 -7.84 17.44
C GLY A 148 33.16 -6.34 17.19
N GLU A 149 32.44 -6.00 16.10
CA GLU A 149 32.04 -4.63 15.81
C GLU A 149 31.16 -4.06 16.95
N SER A 150 31.27 -2.75 17.21
CA SER A 150 30.53 -2.09 18.29
C SER A 150 29.01 -2.16 18.05
N PRO A 151 28.24 -2.77 18.97
CA PRO A 151 26.78 -2.83 18.87
C PRO A 151 26.14 -1.45 18.74
N GLU A 152 26.72 -0.44 19.40
CA GLU A 152 26.26 0.95 19.38
C GLU A 152 26.36 1.55 17.98
N ARG A 153 27.52 1.39 17.30
CA ARG A 153 27.71 1.88 15.93
C ARG A 153 26.78 1.18 14.93
N HIS A 154 26.49 -0.10 15.15
CA HIS A 154 25.57 -0.84 14.29
C HIS A 154 24.14 -0.31 14.43
N LEU A 155 23.68 -0.08 15.67
CA LEU A 155 22.37 0.52 15.94
C LEU A 155 22.26 1.93 15.33
N GLU A 156 23.26 2.79 15.54
CA GLU A 156 23.28 4.14 14.95
C GLU A 156 23.15 4.10 13.42
N ARG A 157 23.81 3.13 12.77
CA ARG A 157 23.72 2.95 11.32
C ARG A 157 22.33 2.49 10.88
N GLN A 158 21.74 1.51 11.58
CA GLN A 158 20.38 1.04 11.31
C GLN A 158 19.35 2.16 11.45
N LEU A 159 19.41 2.94 12.54
CA LEU A 159 18.56 4.09 12.76
C LEU A 159 18.76 5.18 11.69
N GLY A 160 20.01 5.38 11.25
CA GLY A 160 20.33 6.27 10.13
C GLY A 160 19.60 5.87 8.84
N LEU A 161 19.62 4.58 8.49
CA LEU A 161 18.92 4.07 7.30
C LEU A 161 17.40 4.23 7.40
N LEU A 162 16.82 3.92 8.56
CA LEU A 162 15.38 4.09 8.81
C LEU A 162 14.96 5.56 8.72
N ARG A 163 15.80 6.48 9.22
CA ARG A 163 15.57 7.92 9.11
C ARG A 163 15.65 8.41 7.67
N GLU A 164 16.59 7.91 6.87
CA GLU A 164 16.66 8.24 5.45
C GLU A 164 15.41 7.76 4.70
N GLU A 165 14.94 6.54 4.98
CA GLU A 165 13.70 6.02 4.39
C GLU A 165 12.49 6.86 4.79
N ALA A 166 12.37 7.20 6.06
CA ALA A 166 11.28 8.03 6.56
C ALA A 166 11.31 9.45 5.94
N ARG A 167 12.50 10.03 5.73
CA ARG A 167 12.66 11.28 4.98
C ARG A 167 12.25 11.16 3.50
N ARG A 168 12.53 10.03 2.85
CA ARG A 168 12.06 9.77 1.48
C ARG A 168 10.53 9.73 1.42
N VAL A 169 9.88 9.09 2.39
CA VAL A 169 8.42 9.11 2.52
C VAL A 169 7.91 10.54 2.63
N THR A 170 8.45 11.33 3.57
CA THR A 170 8.05 12.74 3.75
C THR A 170 8.22 13.55 2.45
N ALA A 171 9.34 13.39 1.74
CA ALA A 171 9.58 14.07 0.47
C ALA A 171 8.54 13.69 -0.60
N GLY A 172 8.21 12.40 -0.71
CA GLY A 172 7.16 11.92 -1.63
C GLY A 172 5.79 12.54 -1.33
N LEU A 173 5.42 12.67 -0.05
CA LEU A 173 4.16 13.34 0.35
C LEU A 173 4.15 14.82 -0.06
N HIS A 174 5.27 15.52 0.10
CA HIS A 174 5.39 16.91 -0.36
C HIS A 174 5.25 17.04 -1.88
N GLU A 175 5.80 16.10 -2.66
CA GLU A 175 5.66 16.11 -4.11
C GLU A 175 4.23 15.83 -4.58
N VAL A 176 3.50 14.97 -3.87
CA VAL A 176 2.07 14.72 -4.13
C VAL A 176 1.25 15.99 -3.89
N GLU A 177 1.47 16.67 -2.77
CA GLU A 177 0.77 17.91 -2.45
C GLU A 177 1.14 19.04 -3.42
N ALA A 178 2.42 19.18 -3.78
CA ALA A 178 2.86 20.17 -4.76
C ALA A 178 2.17 19.96 -6.13
N ARG A 179 2.06 18.71 -6.60
CA ARG A 179 1.32 18.38 -7.83
C ARG A 179 -0.15 18.76 -7.73
N ARG A 180 -0.80 18.47 -6.59
CA ARG A 180 -2.20 18.82 -6.35
C ARG A 180 -2.44 20.33 -6.43
N GLN A 181 -1.55 21.12 -5.83
CA GLN A 181 -1.61 22.58 -5.88
C GLN A 181 -1.43 23.10 -7.30
N GLN A 182 -0.47 22.58 -8.05
CA GLN A 182 -0.25 22.96 -9.45
C GLN A 182 -1.49 22.67 -10.31
N THR A 183 -2.07 21.47 -10.19
CA THR A 183 -3.30 21.11 -10.91
C THR A 183 -4.45 22.06 -10.57
N HIS A 184 -4.62 22.42 -9.30
CA HIS A 184 -5.66 23.35 -8.89
C HIS A 184 -5.45 24.76 -9.46
N THR A 185 -4.22 25.25 -9.45
CA THR A 185 -3.86 26.54 -10.07
C THR A 185 -4.17 26.54 -11.57
N THR A 186 -3.72 25.53 -12.31
CA THR A 186 -3.99 25.39 -13.75
C THR A 186 -5.50 25.38 -14.03
N TYR A 187 -6.27 24.64 -13.23
CA TYR A 187 -7.72 24.59 -13.36
C TYR A 187 -8.40 25.96 -13.16
N LEU A 188 -7.96 26.73 -12.16
CA LEU A 188 -8.49 28.07 -11.90
C LEU A 188 -8.16 29.04 -13.03
N GLU A 189 -6.94 28.96 -13.58
CA GLU A 189 -6.53 29.75 -14.73
C GLU A 189 -7.36 29.44 -15.99
N GLU A 190 -7.61 28.16 -16.28
CA GLU A 190 -8.43 27.74 -17.41
C GLU A 190 -9.88 28.22 -17.27
N ARG A 191 -10.45 28.11 -16.06
CA ARG A 191 -11.81 28.59 -15.78
C ARG A 191 -11.93 30.11 -15.99
N GLY A 192 -10.92 30.88 -15.60
CA GLY A 192 -10.93 32.34 -15.75
C GLY A 192 -10.78 32.84 -17.19
N ARG A 193 -10.37 31.96 -18.13
CA ARG A 193 -10.27 32.27 -19.56
C ARG A 193 -11.53 31.89 -20.36
N SER A 194 -12.47 31.18 -19.75
CA SER A 194 -13.77 30.81 -20.34
C SER A 194 -14.87 31.77 -19.92
#